data_AF-A0A2V7N5B5-F1
#
_entry.id   AF-A0A2V7N5B5-F1
#
_cell.length_a   1.000
_cell.length_b   1.000
_cell.length_c   1.000
_cell.angle_alpha   90.00
_cell.angle_beta   90.00
_cell.angle_gamma   90.00
#
_symmetry.space_group_name_H-M   'P 1'
#
loop_
_entity.id
_entity.type
_entity.pdbx_description
1 polymer ?
#
loop_
_entity_poly.entity_id
_entity_poly.type
_entity_poly.pdbx_seq_one_letter_code
_entity_poly.pdbx_strand_id
1 'polypeptide(L)' 'LNSVKPAMIAEATSRAREAATQFANDSHSRLGGIRQAEQGVFVILPRDQAAGVQEQSQIDKTVRVVTTVQYFLRD' A
#
# COMPACT_ATOMS: atom_id res chain seq x y z
N LEU A 1 4.63 -2.49 -17.03
CA LEU A 1 3.96 -1.86 -15.86
C LEU A 1 2.47 -2.19 -15.76
N ASN A 2 1.67 -1.98 -16.81
CA ASN A 2 0.21 -2.09 -16.70
C ASN A 2 -0.30 -3.49 -16.33
N SER A 3 0.46 -4.55 -16.65
CA SER A 3 0.17 -5.92 -16.24
C SER A 3 0.43 -6.21 -14.75
N VAL A 4 1.37 -5.50 -14.10
CA VAL A 4 1.72 -5.74 -12.68
C VAL A 4 0.89 -4.89 -11.71
N LYS A 5 0.32 -3.77 -12.19
CA LYS A 5 -0.50 -2.86 -11.37
C LYS A 5 -1.62 -3.58 -10.59
N PRO A 6 -2.44 -4.47 -11.19
CA PRO A 6 -3.50 -5.15 -10.44
C PRO A 6 -2.97 -5.99 -9.27
N ALA A 7 -1.88 -6.73 -9.49
CA ALA A 7 -1.25 -7.54 -8.46
C ALA A 7 -0.69 -6.69 -7.30
N MET A 8 -0.07 -5.55 -7.61
CA MET A 8 0.44 -4.63 -6.58
C MET A 8 -0.68 -4.01 -5.73
N ILE A 9 -1.83 -3.69 -6.34
CA ILE A 9 -3.00 -3.15 -5.62
C ILE A 9 -3.57 -4.23 -4.71
N ALA A 10 -3.70 -5.46 -5.20
CA ALA A 10 -4.18 -6.59 -4.41
C ALA A 10 -3.28 -6.85 -3.21
N GLU A 11 -1.95 -6.87 -3.40
CA GLU A 11 -0.99 -7.02 -2.31
C GLU A 11 -1.11 -5.87 -1.30
N ALA A 12 -1.09 -4.61 -1.75
CA ALA A 12 -1.21 -3.45 -0.87
C ALA A 12 -2.51 -3.48 -0.05
N THR A 13 -3.62 -3.89 -0.67
CA THR A 13 -4.92 -4.03 0.00
C THR A 13 -4.91 -5.16 1.04
N SER A 14 -4.28 -6.30 0.73
CA SER A 14 -4.12 -7.41 1.69
C SER A 14 -3.32 -6.96 2.91
N ARG A 15 -2.19 -6.30 2.69
CA ARG A 15 -1.33 -5.80 3.77
C ARG A 15 -2.05 -4.77 4.65
N ALA A 16 -2.85 -3.88 4.04
CA ALA A 16 -3.67 -2.93 4.79
C ALA A 16 -4.71 -3.64 5.69
N ARG A 17 -5.34 -4.71 5.19
CA ARG A 17 -6.29 -5.51 5.97
C ARG A 17 -5.62 -6.27 7.10
N GLU A 18 -4.45 -6.86 6.85
CA GLU A 18 -3.64 -7.56 7.87
C GLU A 18 -3.27 -6.59 9.00
N ALA A 19 -2.75 -5.41 8.67
CA ALA A 19 -2.42 -4.38 9.65
C ALA A 19 -3.65 -3.91 10.45
N ALA A 20 -4.79 -3.68 9.78
CA ALA A 20 -6.03 -3.31 10.46
C ALA A 20 -6.56 -4.41 11.38
N THR A 21 -6.39 -5.68 11.00
CA THR A 21 -6.77 -6.84 11.82
C THR A 21 -5.92 -6.90 13.08
N GLN A 22 -4.60 -6.70 12.95
CA GLN A 22 -3.70 -6.62 14.09
C GLN A 22 -4.10 -5.49 15.04
N PHE A 23 -4.36 -4.29 14.51
CA PHE A 23 -4.79 -3.14 15.31
C PHE A 23 -6.10 -3.40 16.07
N ALA A 24 -7.06 -4.08 15.44
CA ALA A 24 -8.30 -4.47 16.09
C ALA A 24 -8.04 -5.41 17.28
N ASN A 25 -7.23 -6.46 17.05
CA ASN A 25 -6.87 -7.43 18.09
C ASN A 25 -6.15 -6.75 19.27
N ASP A 26 -5.19 -5.87 18.99
CA ASP A 26 -4.42 -5.12 19.98
C ASP A 26 -5.32 -4.15 20.79
N SER A 27 -6.45 -3.74 20.22
CA SER A 27 -7.44 -2.87 20.85
C SER A 27 -8.58 -3.64 21.54
N HIS A 28 -8.48 -4.97 21.64
CA HIS A 28 -9.56 -5.85 22.14
C HIS A 28 -10.90 -5.70 21.39
N SER A 29 -10.84 -5.36 20.10
CA SER A 29 -11.99 -5.29 19.20
C SER A 29 -11.83 -6.27 18.04
N ARG A 30 -12.90 -6.42 17.25
CA ARG A 30 -12.94 -7.14 15.99
C ARG A 30 -12.95 -6.17 14.82
N LEU A 31 -12.26 -6.54 13.75
CA LEU A 31 -12.28 -5.78 12.51
C LEU A 31 -13.68 -5.82 11.87
N GLY A 32 -14.28 -4.66 11.68
CA GLY A 32 -15.56 -4.47 11.03
C GLY A 32 -15.45 -4.28 9.50
N GLY A 33 -16.53 -3.79 8.90
CA GLY A 33 -16.57 -3.46 7.47
C GLY A 33 -15.66 -2.28 7.11
N ILE A 34 -15.36 -2.16 5.82
CA ILE A 34 -14.64 -1.01 5.26
C ILE A 34 -15.53 0.24 5.37
N ARG A 35 -14.99 1.29 5.99
CA ARG A 35 -15.61 2.62 6.04
C ARG A 35 -15.25 3.44 4.81
N GLN A 36 -13.98 3.42 4.42
CA GLN A 36 -13.45 4.17 3.29
C GLN A 36 -12.27 3.41 2.70
N ALA A 37 -12.14 3.41 1.37
CA ALA A 37 -10.97 2.89 0.68
C ALA A 37 -10.54 3.91 -0.37
N GLU A 38 -9.24 4.21 -0.41
CA GLU A 38 -8.63 5.12 -1.36
C GLU A 38 -7.35 4.48 -1.91
N GLN A 39 -7.22 4.50 -3.23
CA GLN A 39 -6.02 4.03 -3.92
C GLN A 39 -5.20 5.23 -4.39
N GLY A 40 -3.99 5.36 -3.87
CA GLY A 40 -3.04 6.38 -4.32
C GLY A 40 -2.48 6.09 -5.71
N VAL A 41 -1.78 7.10 -6.25
CA VAL A 41 -1.11 6.98 -7.55
C VAL A 41 0.11 6.06 -7.48
N PHE A 42 0.44 5.43 -8.60
CA PHE A 42 1.71 4.72 -8.76
C PHE A 42 2.85 5.73 -8.89
N VAL A 43 3.88 5.57 -8.07
CA VAL A 43 5.10 6.37 -8.10
C VAL A 43 6.24 5.49 -8.59
N ILE A 44 7.01 6.00 -9.56
CA ILE A 44 8.22 5.35 -10.05
C ILE A 44 9.41 6.13 -9.50
N LEU A 45 10.31 5.44 -8.83
CA LEU A 45 11.48 5.99 -8.14
C LEU A 45 12.75 5.39 -8.73
N PRO A 46 13.91 6.07 -8.62
CA PRO A 46 15.19 5.42 -8.86
C PRO A 46 15.36 4.23 -7.91
N ARG A 47 16.08 3.20 -8.36
CA ARG A 47 16.46 2.07 -7.52
C ARG A 47 17.41 2.54 -6.42
N ASP A 48 18.42 3.34 -6.77
CA ASP A 48 19.34 3.94 -5.80
C ASP A 48 18.86 5.35 -5.41
N GLN A 49 18.41 5.50 -4.16
CA GLN A 49 17.91 6.78 -3.64
C GLN A 49 19.04 7.69 -3.11
N ALA A 50 20.13 7.81 -3.87
CA ALA A 50 21.23 8.72 -3.54
C ALA A 50 20.94 10.14 -4.05
N ALA A 51 21.51 11.15 -3.36
CA ALA A 51 21.31 12.55 -3.73
C ALA A 51 21.74 12.81 -5.19
N GLY A 52 20.85 13.40 -5.99
CA GLY A 52 21.09 13.71 -7.40
C GLY A 52 20.83 12.57 -8.39
N VAL A 53 20.53 11.35 -7.93
CA VAL A 53 20.17 10.24 -8.81
C VAL A 53 18.69 10.34 -9.17
N GLN A 54 18.40 10.35 -10.47
CA GLN A 54 17.03 10.42 -10.99
C GLN A 54 16.61 9.04 -11.50
N GLU A 55 15.31 8.79 -11.54
CA GLU A 55 14.76 7.55 -12.07
C GLU A 55 15.16 7.34 -13.53
N GLN A 56 15.31 8.42 -14.31
CA GLN A 56 15.65 8.36 -15.74
C GLN A 56 17.07 7.85 -16.00
N SER A 57 17.99 8.06 -15.05
CA SER A 57 19.38 7.62 -15.19
C SER A 57 19.60 6.15 -14.81
N GLN A 58 18.54 5.39 -14.51
CA GLN A 58 18.61 3.99 -14.11
C GLN A 58 17.69 3.09 -14.92
N ILE A 59 18.21 1.94 -15.35
CA ILE A 59 17.45 0.89 -16.04
C ILE A 59 16.43 0.29 -15.08
N ASP A 60 16.90 -0.11 -13.89
CA ASP A 60 16.05 -0.62 -12.83
C ASP A 60 15.37 0.52 -12.08
N LYS A 61 14.09 0.33 -11.74
CA LYS A 61 13.27 1.34 -11.06
C LYS A 61 12.44 0.69 -9.97
N THR A 62 12.21 1.44 -8.90
CA THR A 62 11.32 1.03 -7.81
C THR A 62 9.93 1.57 -8.09
N VAL A 63 8.93 0.68 -8.18
CA VAL A 63 7.53 1.08 -8.35
C VAL A 63 6.83 0.95 -7.00
N ARG A 64 6.15 2.01 -6.58
CA ARG A 64 5.39 2.06 -5.32
C ARG A 64 3.94 2.43 -5.58
N VAL A 65 3.02 1.76 -4.89
CA VAL A 65 1.61 2.15 -4.78
C VAL A 65 1.24 2.16 -3.31
N VAL A 66 0.42 3.12 -2.90
CA VAL A 66 -0.09 3.21 -1.53
C VAL A 66 -1.60 3.03 -1.60
N THR A 67 -2.14 2.14 -0.77
CA THR A 67 -3.58 1.95 -0.62
C THR A 67 -3.95 2.25 0.83
N THR A 68 -4.90 3.16 1.03
CA THR A 68 -5.38 3.57 2.34
C THR A 68 -6.78 3.01 2.53
N VAL A 69 -6.96 2.16 3.54
CA VAL A 69 -8.27 1.59 3.88
C VAL A 69 -8.57 1.85 5.35
N GLN A 70 -9.74 2.43 5.61
CA GLN A 70 -10.26 2.67 6.94
C GLN A 70 -11.35 1.64 7.23
N TYR A 71 -11.30 1.05 8.42
CA TYR A 71 -12.26 0.05 8.87
C TYR A 71 -12.99 0.55 10.12
N PHE A 72 -14.20 0.04 10.32
CA PHE A 72 -14.83 0.09 11.64
C PHE A 72 -14.19 -0.94 12.57
N LEU A 73 -14.18 -0.64 13.86
CA LEU A 73 -13.94 -1.64 14.91
C LEU A 73 -15.28 -1.97 15.58
N ARG A 74 -15.45 -3.22 16.00
CA ARG A 74 -16.66 -3.71 16.67
C ARG A 74 -16.26 -4.57 17.86
N ASP A 75 -17.04 -4.52 18.93
CA ASP A 75 -16.75 -5.26 20.16
C ASP A 75 -17.22 -6.74 20.09
#